data_AF-A0A941DPQ4-F1
#
_entry.id   AF-A0A941DPQ4-F1
#
_cell.length_a   1.000
_cell.length_b   1.000
_cell.length_c   1.000
_cell.angle_alpha   90.00
_cell.angle_beta   90.00
_cell.angle_gamma   90.00
#
_symmetry.space_group_name_H-M   'P 1'
#
loop_
_entity.id
_entity.type
_entity.pdbx_description
1 polymer ?
#
loop_
_entity_poly.entity_id
_entity_poly.type
_entity_poly.pdbx_seq_one_letter_code
_entity_poly.pdbx_strand_id
1 'polypeptide(L)'
;MKKNAGFSLLELMAVVAIIAILGAMALPSYLYKVVREQVDSSVPLADIAKKPSELAWLSEKDFPADNAAAGLPAADKIVNNFISSVTVEN
;
A
#
# COMPACT_ATOMS: atom_id res chain seq x y z
N MET A 1 12.88 -52.96 24.93
CA MET A 1 12.70 -51.99 23.83
C MET A 1 11.72 -50.93 24.29
N LYS A 2 12.15 -49.67 24.46
CA LYS A 2 11.21 -48.57 24.76
C LYS A 2 10.42 -48.28 23.48
N LYS A 3 9.09 -48.46 23.53
CA LYS A 3 8.21 -48.03 22.43
C LYS A 3 8.23 -46.50 22.41
N ASN A 4 8.78 -45.92 21.35
CA ASN A 4 8.58 -44.50 21.06
C ASN A 4 7.10 -44.34 20.69
N ALA A 5 6.30 -43.79 21.61
CA ALA A 5 4.93 -43.40 21.30
C ALA A 5 5.00 -42.19 20.36
N GLY A 6 4.57 -42.35 19.12
CA GLY A 6 4.40 -41.25 18.17
C GLY A 6 3.20 -40.37 18.53
N PHE A 7 3.12 -39.20 17.91
CA PHE A 7 1.95 -38.32 18.01
C PHE A 7 0.69 -39.00 17.48
N SER A 8 -0.44 -38.74 18.14
CA SER A 8 -1.76 -39.14 17.68
C SER A 8 -2.32 -38.15 16.67
N LEU A 9 -3.22 -38.65 15.82
CA LEU A 9 -3.94 -37.85 14.84
C LEU A 9 -4.81 -36.78 15.53
N LEU A 10 -5.34 -37.09 16.72
CA LEU A 10 -6.15 -36.16 17.52
C LEU A 10 -5.32 -34.99 18.04
N GLU A 11 -4.09 -35.24 18.50
CA GLU A 11 -3.16 -34.18 18.92
C GLU A 11 -2.79 -33.27 17.74
N LEU A 12 -2.55 -33.85 16.55
CA LEU A 12 -2.28 -33.06 15.35
C LEU A 12 -3.47 -32.16 14.97
N MET A 13 -4.69 -32.68 15.03
CA MET A 13 -5.89 -31.90 14.69
C MET A 13 -6.12 -30.74 15.67
N ALA A 14 -5.86 -30.93 16.96
CA ALA A 14 -5.95 -29.85 17.95
C ALA A 14 -4.94 -28.72 17.66
N VAL A 15 -3.70 -29.07 17.31
CA VAL A 15 -2.67 -28.08 16.94
C VAL A 15 -3.07 -27.31 15.68
N VAL A 16 -3.56 -28.00 14.65
CA VAL A 16 -4.02 -27.36 13.41
C VAL A 16 -5.20 -26.41 13.68
N ALA A 17 -6.14 -26.80 14.54
CA ALA A 17 -7.26 -25.94 14.92
C ALA A 17 -6.80 -24.65 15.62
N ILE A 18 -5.84 -24.74 16.53
CA ILE A 18 -5.26 -23.57 17.20
C ILE A 18 -4.55 -22.67 16.20
N ILE A 19 -3.72 -23.23 15.30
CA ILE A 19 -3.02 -22.46 14.25
C ILE A 19 -4.03 -21.77 13.32
N ALA A 20 -5.13 -22.44 12.96
CA ALA A 20 -6.16 -21.87 12.10
C ALA A 20 -6.87 -20.67 12.77
N ILE A 21 -7.23 -20.78 14.05
CA ILE A 21 -7.85 -19.68 14.81
C ILE A 21 -6.88 -18.49 14.92
N LEU A 22 -5.62 -18.75 15.31
CA LEU A 22 -4.61 -17.71 15.41
C LEU A 22 -4.33 -17.04 14.07
N GLY A 23 -4.22 -17.83 12.99
CA GLY A 23 -4.02 -17.34 11.63
C GLY A 23 -5.18 -16.47 11.14
N ALA A 24 -6.42 -16.85 11.43
CA ALA A 24 -7.60 -16.09 11.06
C ALA A 24 -7.65 -14.71 11.74
N MET A 25 -7.17 -14.59 12.98
CA MET A 25 -7.08 -13.31 13.69
C MET A 25 -5.86 -12.48 13.26
N ALA A 26 -4.73 -13.13 13.03
CA ALA A 26 -3.47 -12.45 12.73
C ALA A 26 -3.41 -11.90 11.29
N LEU A 27 -3.90 -12.65 10.31
CA LEU A 27 -3.77 -12.31 8.90
C LEU A 27 -4.42 -10.95 8.54
N PRO A 28 -5.66 -10.62 8.96
CA PRO A 28 -6.26 -9.32 8.69
C PRO A 28 -5.45 -8.16 9.26
N SER A 29 -4.89 -8.33 10.46
CA SER A 29 -4.08 -7.30 11.12
C SER A 29 -2.75 -7.02 10.40
N TYR A 30 -2.15 -8.07 9.81
CA TYR A 30 -0.93 -7.95 9.02
C TYR A 30 -1.20 -7.26 7.68
N LEU A 31 -2.29 -7.63 7.01
CA LEU A 31 -2.69 -7.01 5.74
C LEU A 31 -2.94 -5.50 5.89
N TYR A 32 -3.53 -5.06 7.00
CA TYR A 32 -3.73 -3.62 7.25
C TYR A 32 -2.41 -2.85 7.30
N LYS A 33 -1.36 -3.40 7.95
CA LYS A 33 -0.04 -2.76 7.99
C LYS A 33 0.61 -2.68 6.62
N VAL A 34 0.56 -3.78 5.87
CA VAL A 34 1.11 -3.85 4.52
C VAL A 34 0.40 -2.84 3.59
N VAL A 35 -0.93 -2.75 3.65
CA VAL A 35 -1.68 -1.77 2.87
C VAL A 35 -1.32 -0.34 3.29
N ARG A 36 -1.14 -0.07 4.59
CA ARG A 36 -0.70 1.23 5.07
C ARG A 36 0.69 1.59 4.54
N GLU A 37 1.64 0.66 4.58
CA GLU A 37 2.98 0.86 4.01
C GLU A 37 2.91 1.13 2.50
N GLN A 38 2.01 0.46 1.77
CA GLN A 38 1.77 0.73 0.36
C GLN A 38 1.20 2.14 0.12
N VAL A 39 0.25 2.59 0.95
CA VAL A 39 -0.29 3.96 0.87
C VAL A 39 0.78 4.99 1.26
N ASP A 40 1.60 4.72 2.27
CA ASP A 40 2.70 5.62 2.65
C ASP A 40 3.72 5.76 1.50
N SER A 41 3.88 4.73 0.66
CA SER A 41 4.69 4.80 -0.55
C SER A 41 4.12 5.70 -1.66
N SER A 42 2.86 6.13 -1.57
CA SER A 42 2.24 7.03 -2.55
C SER A 42 2.43 8.50 -2.29
N VAL A 43 2.67 8.88 -1.04
CA VAL A 43 2.89 10.28 -0.65
C VAL A 43 4.07 10.93 -1.40
N PRO A 44 5.25 10.28 -1.55
CA PRO A 44 6.37 10.88 -2.27
C PRO A 44 6.12 11.15 -3.76
N LEU A 45 5.23 10.37 -4.41
CA LEU A 45 4.88 10.64 -5.81
C LEU A 45 3.98 11.88 -5.94
N ALA A 46 3.09 12.11 -4.97
CA ALA A 46 2.27 13.32 -4.92
C ALA A 46 3.11 14.59 -4.68
N ASP A 47 4.24 14.47 -3.96
CA ASP A 47 5.15 15.60 -3.71
C ASP A 47 5.74 16.20 -4.99
N ILE A 48 5.83 15.43 -6.08
CA ILE A 48 6.32 15.89 -7.39
C ILE A 48 5.45 17.05 -7.92
N ALA A 49 4.14 17.04 -7.64
CA ALA A 49 3.21 18.06 -8.10
C ALA A 49 3.23 19.35 -7.26
N LYS A 50 3.76 19.32 -6.03
CA LYS A 50 3.71 20.47 -5.11
C LYS A 50 4.47 21.68 -5.65
N LYS A 51 5.72 21.48 -6.08
CA LYS A 51 6.58 22.57 -6.54
C LYS A 51 6.05 23.24 -7.82
N PRO A 52 5.63 22.50 -8.86
CA PRO A 52 5.03 23.12 -10.04
C PRO A 52 3.72 23.84 -9.74
N SER A 53 2.86 23.30 -8.87
CA SER A 53 1.63 23.97 -8.45
C SER A 53 1.90 25.26 -7.67
N GLU A 54 2.94 25.30 -6.84
CA GLU A 54 3.38 26.52 -6.16
C GLU A 54 3.87 27.57 -7.16
N LEU A 55 4.65 27.16 -8.16
CA LEU A 55 5.13 28.06 -9.21
C LEU A 55 3.98 28.63 -10.05
N ALA A 56 2.99 27.81 -10.42
CA ALA A 56 1.79 28.24 -11.11
C ALA A 56 1.02 29.29 -10.29
N TRP A 57 0.83 29.04 -8.98
CA TRP A 57 0.19 30.00 -8.09
C TRP A 57 0.95 31.33 -7.97
N LEU A 58 2.28 31.27 -7.91
CA LEU A 58 3.11 32.48 -7.82
C LEU A 58 3.04 33.32 -9.10
N SER A 59 2.95 32.68 -10.27
CA SER A 59 2.93 33.32 -11.59
C SER A 59 1.53 33.83 -11.97
N GLU A 60 0.52 32.95 -11.91
CA GLU A 60 -0.80 33.18 -12.52
C GLU A 60 -1.88 33.46 -11.47
N LYS A 61 -1.57 33.28 -10.17
CA LYS A 61 -2.55 33.33 -9.07
C LYS A 61 -3.69 32.33 -9.22
N ASP A 62 -3.43 31.25 -9.93
CA ASP A 62 -4.35 30.14 -10.12
C ASP A 62 -3.63 28.81 -9.94
N PHE A 63 -4.37 27.76 -9.59
CA PHE A 63 -3.85 26.41 -9.52
C PHE A 63 -3.91 25.74 -10.90
N PRO A 64 -2.92 24.89 -11.24
CA PRO A 64 -2.93 24.20 -12.52
C PRO A 64 -4.14 23.27 -12.60
N ALA A 65 -4.91 23.38 -13.69
CA ALA A 65 -6.12 22.60 -13.90
C ALA A 65 -5.85 21.11 -14.09
N ASP A 66 -4.67 20.76 -14.61
CA ASP A 66 -4.26 19.38 -14.86
C ASP A 66 -2.73 19.20 -14.77
N ASN A 67 -2.26 17.96 -14.98
CA ASN A 67 -0.84 17.65 -15.04
C ASN A 67 -0.09 18.46 -16.11
N ALA A 68 -0.71 18.72 -17.26
CA ALA A 68 -0.05 19.42 -18.35
C ALA A 68 0.17 20.91 -18.02
N ALA A 69 -0.82 21.55 -17.40
CA ALA A 69 -0.73 22.91 -16.86
C ALA A 69 0.31 23.00 -15.74
N ALA A 70 0.47 21.92 -14.95
CA ALA A 70 1.53 21.81 -13.95
C ALA A 70 2.91 21.46 -14.56
N GLY A 71 3.05 21.30 -15.87
CA GLY A 71 4.32 20.88 -16.50
C GLY A 71 4.78 19.47 -16.11
N LEU A 72 3.85 18.63 -15.66
CA LEU A 72 4.07 17.24 -15.28
C LEU A 72 3.82 16.29 -16.46
N PRO A 73 4.43 15.10 -16.47
CA PRO A 73 4.07 14.03 -17.39
C PRO A 73 2.58 13.65 -17.28
N ALA A 74 2.08 12.97 -18.31
CA ALA A 74 0.76 12.35 -18.27
C ALA A 74 0.62 11.44 -17.03
N ALA A 75 -0.59 11.39 -16.46
CA ALA A 75 -0.83 10.77 -15.16
C ALA A 75 -0.37 9.30 -15.10
N ASP A 76 -0.49 8.57 -16.21
CA ASP A 76 -0.08 7.16 -16.38
C ASP A 76 1.45 6.95 -16.46
N LYS A 77 2.22 8.04 -16.45
CA LYS A 77 3.70 7.99 -16.42
C LYS A 77 4.28 8.26 -15.03
N ILE A 78 3.45 8.68 -14.08
CA ILE A 78 3.84 8.87 -12.68
C ILE A 78 3.38 7.63 -11.89
N VAL A 79 4.18 6.56 -11.97
CA VAL A 79 3.79 5.22 -11.50
C VAL A 79 4.87 4.56 -10.65
N ASN A 80 4.46 3.62 -9.80
CA ASN A 80 5.35 2.67 -9.12
C ASN A 80 4.67 1.29 -8.98
N ASN A 81 5.24 0.38 -8.18
CA ASN A 81 4.70 -0.96 -7.98
C ASN A 81 3.26 -1.01 -7.40
N PHE A 82 2.79 0.06 -6.75
CA PHE A 82 1.49 0.13 -6.09
C PHE A 82 0.60 1.27 -6.61
N ILE A 83 1.12 2.12 -7.50
CA ILE A 83 0.46 3.34 -7.97
C ILE A 83 0.40 3.31 -9.49
N SER A 84 -0.82 3.35 -10.00
CA SER A 84 -1.10 3.30 -11.44
C SER A 84 -1.09 4.66 -12.12
N SER A 85 -1.31 5.75 -11.37
CA SER A 85 -1.31 7.11 -11.91
C SER A 85 -1.30 8.18 -10.81
N VAL A 86 -0.81 9.38 -11.15
CA VAL A 86 -0.96 10.59 -10.32
C VAL A 86 -1.56 11.71 -11.14
N THR A 87 -2.69 12.25 -10.69
CA THR A 87 -3.46 13.30 -11.38
C THR A 87 -3.54 14.55 -10.50
N VAL A 88 -3.31 15.70 -11.11
CA VAL A 88 -3.62 17.04 -10.60
C VAL A 88 -4.96 17.44 -11.21
N GLU A 89 -5.88 17.95 -10.38
CA GLU A 89 -7.22 18.38 -10.76
C GLU A 89 -7.60 19.57 -9.87
N ASN A 90 -8.25 20.60 -10.45
CA ASN A 90 -8.72 21.82 -9.77
C ASN A 90 -10.21 22.02 -10.03
#